data_AF-A0A813IKT0-F1
#
_entry.id   AF-A0A813IKT0-F1
#
_cell.length_a   1.000
_cell.length_b   1.000
_cell.length_c   1.000
_cell.angle_alpha   90.00
_cell.angle_beta   90.00
_cell.angle_gamma   90.00
#
_symmetry.space_group_name_H-M   'P 1'
#
loop_
_entity.id
_entity.type
_entity.pdbx_description
1 polymer ?
#
loop_
_entity_poly.entity_id
_entity_poly.type
_entity_poly.pdbx_seq_one_letter_code
_entity_poly.pdbx_strand_id
1 'polypeptide(L)'
;MDLADEAGALEETRRLLREGHAEILKVPLDKFDALASDAFPSFRRGVVRAEGCREVSAEALLQDLGDKPAVLRFLALLAERKKGYRRQVASVFRILLTGPRWLEAARA
;
A
#
# COMPACT_ATOMS: atom_id res chain seq x y z
N MET A 1 -16.99 -21.06 -7.18
CA MET A 1 -16.84 -19.82 -6.39
C MET A 1 -17.84 -18.85 -6.98
N ASP A 2 -18.69 -18.28 -6.13
CA ASP A 2 -19.83 -17.48 -6.56
C ASP A 2 -19.36 -16.10 -7.04
N LEU A 3 -19.95 -15.56 -8.12
CA LEU A 3 -19.55 -14.25 -8.66
C LEU A 3 -19.79 -13.12 -7.65
N ALA A 4 -20.75 -13.31 -6.74
CA ALA A 4 -21.02 -12.38 -5.64
C ALA A 4 -19.86 -12.32 -4.62
N ASP A 5 -19.16 -13.42 -4.39
CA ASP A 5 -18.04 -13.49 -3.45
C ASP A 5 -16.78 -12.78 -3.99
N GLU A 6 -16.54 -12.88 -5.30
CA GLU A 6 -15.40 -12.22 -5.98
C GLU A 6 -15.57 -10.70 -6.01
N ALA A 7 -16.78 -10.22 -6.36
CA ALA A 7 -17.11 -8.80 -6.31
C ALA A 7 -16.95 -8.20 -4.90
N GLY A 8 -17.39 -8.91 -3.86
CA GLY A 8 -17.21 -8.51 -2.47
C GLY A 8 -15.73 -8.44 -2.07
N ALA A 9 -14.92 -9.42 -2.50
CA ALA A 9 -13.49 -9.44 -2.23
C ALA A 9 -12.73 -8.30 -2.91
N LEU A 10 -13.14 -7.92 -4.12
CA LEU A 10 -12.60 -6.78 -4.87
C LEU A 10 -12.91 -5.45 -4.17
N GLU A 11 -14.16 -5.23 -3.77
CA GLU A 11 -14.54 -3.98 -3.09
C GLU A 11 -13.84 -3.84 -1.73
N GLU A 12 -13.72 -4.94 -0.98
CA GLU A 12 -12.94 -4.95 0.25
C GLU A 12 -11.47 -4.58 -0.02
N THR A 13 -10.88 -5.10 -1.11
CA THR A 13 -9.50 -4.77 -1.47
C THR A 13 -9.34 -3.28 -1.79
N ARG A 14 -10.28 -2.68 -2.54
CA ARG A 14 -10.32 -1.24 -2.81
C ARG A 14 -10.47 -0.42 -1.54
N ARG A 15 -11.34 -0.85 -0.62
CA ARG A 15 -11.57 -0.19 0.67
C ARG A 15 -10.28 -0.15 1.48
N LEU A 16 -9.58 -1.27 1.60
CA LEU A 16 -8.30 -1.37 2.33
C LEU A 16 -7.21 -0.48 1.74
N LEU A 17 -7.11 -0.45 0.41
CA LEU A 17 -6.16 0.41 -0.28
C LEU A 17 -6.44 1.89 0.00
N ARG A 18 -7.70 2.32 -0.13
CA ARG A 18 -8.10 3.71 0.13
C ARG A 18 -7.90 4.13 1.58
N GLU A 19 -8.36 3.32 2.53
CA GLU A 19 -8.23 3.62 3.97
C GLU A 19 -6.76 3.63 4.39
N GLY A 20 -5.99 2.58 4.04
CA GLY A 20 -4.58 2.50 4.38
C GLY A 20 -3.75 3.61 3.75
N HIS A 21 -4.06 4.00 2.51
CA HIS A 21 -3.44 5.14 1.84
C HIS A 21 -3.72 6.45 2.59
N ALA A 22 -4.99 6.71 2.92
CA ALA A 22 -5.37 7.91 3.65
C ALA A 22 -4.70 7.98 5.04
N GLU A 23 -4.60 6.86 5.77
CA GLU A 23 -3.92 6.84 7.07
C GLU A 23 -2.42 7.09 6.95
N ILE A 24 -1.76 6.54 5.93
CA ILE A 24 -0.34 6.84 5.65
C ILE A 24 -0.12 8.34 5.44
N LEU A 25 -0.96 8.99 4.64
CA LEU A 25 -0.83 10.42 4.32
C LEU A 25 -1.11 11.33 5.52
N LYS A 26 -1.83 10.83 6.54
CA LYS A 26 -2.11 11.58 7.77
C LYS A 26 -0.98 11.52 8.79
N VAL A 27 0.03 10.67 8.62
CA VAL A 27 1.12 10.53 9.61
C VAL A 27 2.11 11.70 9.47
N PRO A 28 2.17 12.63 10.44
CA PRO A 28 3.14 13.71 10.39
C PRO A 28 4.51 13.21 10.86
N LEU A 29 5.58 13.83 10.37
CA LEU A 29 6.96 13.37 10.59
C LEU A 29 7.37 13.41 12.07
N ASP A 30 6.89 14.41 12.82
CA ASP A 30 7.16 14.62 14.25
C ASP A 30 6.47 13.56 15.15
N LYS A 31 5.40 12.91 14.66
CA LYS A 31 4.70 11.81 15.35
C LYS A 31 4.88 10.46 14.67
N PHE A 32 5.83 10.35 13.73
CA PHE A 32 5.99 9.17 12.88
C PHE A 32 6.15 7.89 13.69
N ASP A 33 7.03 7.88 14.69
CA ASP A 33 7.32 6.68 15.47
C ASP A 33 6.12 6.20 16.31
N ALA A 34 5.23 7.12 16.70
CA ALA A 34 4.00 6.79 17.41
C ALA A 34 2.92 6.22 16.48
N LEU A 35 2.75 6.78 15.28
CA LEU A 35 1.58 6.51 14.43
C LEU A 35 1.83 5.56 13.26
N ALA A 36 3.07 5.44 12.77
CA ALA A 36 3.36 4.70 11.54
C ALA A 36 3.04 3.20 11.62
N SER A 37 3.14 2.62 12.82
CA SER A 37 2.83 1.20 13.06
C SER A 37 1.35 0.87 12.87
N ASP A 38 0.47 1.85 13.09
CA ASP A 38 -0.98 1.69 13.01
C ASP A 38 -1.51 2.04 11.61
N ALA A 39 -0.85 2.98 10.92
CA ALA A 39 -1.20 3.37 9.56
C ALA A 39 -0.83 2.30 8.50
N PHE A 40 0.30 1.60 8.69
CA PHE A 40 0.82 0.66 7.70
C PHE A 40 0.00 -0.62 7.45
N PRO A 41 -0.57 -1.31 8.47
CA PRO A 41 -1.18 -2.64 8.30
C PRO A 41 -2.33 -2.69 7.28
N SER A 42 -3.22 -1.68 7.28
CA SER A 42 -4.35 -1.65 6.34
C SER A 42 -3.87 -1.51 4.90
N PHE A 43 -2.90 -0.61 4.67
CA PHE A 43 -2.29 -0.41 3.35
C PHE A 43 -1.59 -1.67 2.85
N ARG A 44 -0.74 -2.28 3.70
CA ARG A 44 -0.07 -3.55 3.37
C ARG A 44 -1.09 -4.63 2.99
N ARG A 45 -2.16 -4.78 3.77
CA ARG A 45 -3.20 -5.79 3.51
C ARG A 45 -3.87 -5.54 2.17
N GLY A 46 -4.20 -4.29 1.85
CA GLY A 46 -4.74 -3.91 0.54
C GLY A 46 -3.80 -4.27 -0.60
N VAL A 47 -2.50 -3.92 -0.49
CA VAL A 47 -1.50 -4.19 -1.54
C VAL A 47 -1.30 -5.69 -1.76
N VAL A 48 -1.15 -6.48 -0.69
CA VAL A 48 -0.98 -7.94 -0.79
C VAL A 48 -2.23 -8.61 -1.37
N ARG A 49 -3.43 -8.14 -1.01
CA ARG A 49 -4.68 -8.65 -1.60
C ARG A 49 -4.78 -8.31 -3.08
N ALA A 50 -4.39 -7.10 -3.48
CA ALA A 50 -4.37 -6.68 -4.88
C ALA A 50 -3.45 -7.57 -5.74
N GLU A 51 -2.28 -8.00 -5.22
CA GLU A 51 -1.41 -8.97 -5.91
C GLU A 51 -2.11 -10.34 -6.12
N GLY A 52 -2.99 -10.73 -5.21
CA GLY A 52 -3.75 -11.99 -5.28
C GLY A 52 -5.05 -11.92 -6.09
N CYS A 53 -5.48 -10.75 -6.56
CA CYS A 53 -6.69 -10.58 -7.35
C CYS A 53 -6.51 -11.20 -8.75
N ARG A 54 -7.46 -12.04 -9.19
CA ARG A 54 -7.42 -12.70 -10.51
C ARG A 54 -8.11 -11.88 -11.59
N GLU A 55 -9.17 -11.17 -11.24
CA GLU A 55 -10.03 -10.44 -12.19
C GLU A 55 -9.43 -9.09 -12.62
N VAL A 56 -8.73 -8.44 -11.70
CA VAL A 56 -8.15 -7.11 -11.90
C VAL A 56 -6.70 -7.15 -11.46
N SER A 57 -5.80 -6.65 -12.30
CA SER A 57 -4.38 -6.60 -11.97
C SER A 57 -4.13 -5.69 -10.77
N ALA A 58 -3.10 -6.03 -9.97
CA ALA A 58 -2.66 -5.18 -8.88
C ALA A 58 -2.36 -3.75 -9.36
N GLU A 59 -1.74 -3.62 -10.54
CA GLU A 59 -1.45 -2.33 -11.16
C GLU A 59 -2.72 -1.49 -11.34
N ALA A 60 -3.79 -2.08 -11.89
CA ALA A 60 -5.03 -1.36 -12.12
C ALA A 60 -5.70 -0.89 -10.82
N LEU A 61 -5.54 -1.62 -9.72
CA LEU A 61 -6.05 -1.23 -8.40
C LEU A 61 -5.18 -0.16 -7.71
N LEU A 62 -3.87 -0.18 -7.96
CA LEU A 62 -2.90 0.67 -7.28
C LEU A 62 -2.60 1.98 -8.01
N GLN A 63 -2.90 2.08 -9.31
CA GLN A 63 -2.56 3.25 -10.12
C GLN A 63 -3.32 4.52 -9.72
N ASP A 64 -4.54 4.36 -9.18
CA ASP A 64 -5.43 5.48 -8.84
C ASP A 64 -5.15 6.09 -7.47
N LEU A 65 -4.26 5.48 -6.69
CA LEU A 65 -3.81 6.05 -5.42
C LEU A 65 -2.97 7.32 -5.68
N GLY A 66 -3.38 8.43 -5.06
CA GLY A 66 -2.70 9.72 -5.14
C GLY A 66 -1.38 9.77 -4.37
N ASP A 67 -0.63 10.86 -4.52
CA ASP A 67 0.60 11.16 -3.75
C ASP A 67 1.54 9.97 -3.51
N LYS A 68 1.88 9.26 -4.60
CA LYS A 68 2.78 8.11 -4.59
C LYS A 68 4.13 8.42 -3.94
N PRO A 69 4.79 9.57 -4.20
CA PRO A 69 6.05 9.90 -3.53
C PRO A 69 5.93 9.96 -2.00
N ALA A 70 4.85 10.51 -1.44
CA ALA A 70 4.66 10.52 0.01
C ALA A 70 4.52 9.10 0.60
N VAL A 71 3.77 8.23 -0.07
CA VAL A 71 3.64 6.83 0.35
C VAL A 71 4.98 6.10 0.30
N LEU A 72 5.76 6.25 -0.78
CA LEU A 72 7.08 5.64 -0.91
C LEU A 72 8.04 6.14 0.18
N ARG A 73 8.04 7.45 0.47
CA ARG A 73 8.82 8.05 1.57
C ARG A 73 8.40 7.50 2.93
N PHE A 74 7.10 7.39 3.21
CA PHE A 74 6.59 6.78 4.44
C PHE A 74 7.11 5.34 4.60
N LEU A 75 7.00 4.52 3.55
CA LEU A 75 7.45 3.13 3.57
C LEU A 75 8.96 3.01 3.82
N ALA A 76 9.76 3.82 3.12
CA ALA A 76 11.21 3.86 3.31
C ALA A 76 11.57 4.22 4.76
N LEU A 77 10.96 5.29 5.29
CA LEU A 77 11.18 5.75 6.66
C LEU A 77 10.75 4.70 7.69
N LEU A 78 9.65 3.98 7.45
CA LEU A 78 9.18 2.91 8.32
C LEU A 78 10.20 1.75 8.38
N ALA A 79 10.74 1.34 7.23
CA ALA A 79 11.75 0.28 7.18
C ALA A 79 13.09 0.70 7.81
N GLU A 80 13.44 1.98 7.68
CA GLU A 80 14.64 2.56 8.28
C GLU A 80 14.53 2.57 9.82
N ARG A 81 13.48 3.20 10.35
CA ARG A 81 13.28 3.41 11.79
C ARG A 81 12.82 2.15 12.54
N LYS A 82 12.00 1.30 11.91
CA LYS A 82 11.42 0.12 12.55
C LYS A 82 11.88 -1.17 11.88
N LYS A 83 13.01 -1.71 12.35
CA LYS A 83 13.64 -2.93 11.79
C LYS A 83 12.68 -4.11 11.59
N GLY A 84 11.71 -4.28 12.48
CA GLY A 84 10.69 -5.34 12.39
C GLY A 84 9.78 -5.26 11.16
N TYR A 85 9.64 -4.08 10.54
CA TYR A 85 8.81 -3.87 9.35
C TYR A 85 9.57 -4.04 8.02
N ARG A 86 10.91 -4.16 8.04
CA ARG A 86 11.73 -4.18 6.81
C ARG A 86 11.28 -5.22 5.78
N ARG A 87 11.03 -6.47 6.21
CA ARG A 87 10.57 -7.54 5.30
C ARG A 87 9.19 -7.24 4.73
N GLN A 88 8.29 -6.68 5.54
CA GLN A 88 6.94 -6.35 5.11
C GLN A 88 6.94 -5.19 4.12
N VAL A 89 7.72 -4.14 4.40
CA VAL A 89 7.91 -3.02 3.50
C VAL A 89 8.57 -3.47 2.18
N ALA A 90 9.59 -4.31 2.23
CA ALA A 90 10.22 -4.84 1.01
C ALA A 90 9.21 -5.61 0.14
N SER A 91 8.33 -6.42 0.74
CA SER A 91 7.25 -7.10 0.03
C SER A 91 6.27 -6.12 -0.61
N VAL A 92 5.92 -5.02 0.08
CA VAL A 92 5.05 -3.98 -0.47
C VAL A 92 5.74 -3.27 -1.64
N PHE A 93 7.01 -2.89 -1.51
CA PHE A 93 7.77 -2.29 -2.61
C PHE A 93 7.85 -3.18 -3.83
N ARG A 94 8.08 -4.49 -3.67
CA ARG A 94 8.11 -5.44 -4.80
C ARG A 94 6.83 -5.36 -5.64
N ILE A 95 5.68 -5.27 -4.98
CA ILE A 95 4.37 -5.20 -5.64
C ILE A 95 4.17 -3.82 -6.27
N LEU A 96 4.38 -2.74 -5.51
CA LEU A 96 4.18 -1.37 -6.00
C LEU A 96 5.06 -1.09 -7.22
N LEU A 97 6.36 -1.41 -7.13
CA LEU A 97 7.35 -1.07 -8.16
C LEU A 97 7.27 -1.94 -9.43
N THR A 98 6.36 -2.92 -9.47
CA THR A 98 6.01 -3.60 -10.72
C THR A 98 5.17 -2.68 -11.62
N GLY A 99 4.43 -1.74 -11.05
CA GLY A 99 3.64 -0.76 -11.81
C GLY A 99 4.48 0.45 -12.28
N PRO A 100 4.38 0.86 -13.56
CA PRO A 100 5.20 1.93 -14.13
C PRO A 100 5.02 3.28 -13.43
N ARG A 101 3.80 3.64 -13.03
CA ARG A 101 3.52 4.91 -12.31
C ARG A 101 4.16 4.97 -10.93
N TRP A 102 4.27 3.83 -10.24
CA TRP A 102 4.93 3.74 -8.94
C TRP A 102 6.45 3.74 -9.09
N LEU A 103 6.95 3.08 -10.14
CA LEU A 103 8.37 3.11 -10.49
C LEU A 103 8.83 4.53 -10.88
N GLU A 104 8.02 5.25 -11.65
CA GLU A 104 8.26 6.66 -11.98
C GLU A 104 8.29 7.53 -10.73
N ALA A 105 7.29 7.40 -9.85
CA ALA A 105 7.23 8.13 -8.59
C ALA A 105 8.41 7.83 -7.64
N ALA A 106 9.06 6.66 -7.77
CA ALA A 106 10.24 6.30 -6.98
C ALA A 106 11.54 6.93 -7.50
N ARG A 107 11.53 7.46 -8.73
CA ARG A 107 12.69 8.12 -9.38
C ARG A 107 12.65 9.64 -9.28
N ALA A 108 11.51 10.20 -8.91
CA ALA A 108 11.27 11.63 -8.72
C ALA A 108 11.76 12.11 -7.35
#